data_AF-A0A1H8SXG4-F1
#
_entry.id   AF-A0A1H8SXG4-F1
#
_cell.length_a   1.000
_cell.length_b   1.000
_cell.length_c   1.000
_cell.angle_alpha   90.00
_cell.angle_beta   90.00
_cell.angle_gamma   90.00
#
_symmetry.space_group_name_H-M   'P 1'
#
loop_
_entity.id
_entity.type
_entity.pdbx_description
1 polymer ?
#
loop_
_entity_poly.entity_id
_entity_poly.type
_entity_poly.pdbx_seq_one_letter_code
_entity_poly.pdbx_strand_id
1 'polypeptide(L)' 'MPTTPCPADCGRTRAPRQYLCRDCWFQLPRETRRLLTDTGHAAVDRLRQLLDQIHAGVPLPDIRLQ' A
#
# COMPACT_ATOMS: atom_id res chain seq x y z
N MET A 1 -9.72 19.30 -4.54
CA MET A 1 -9.96 17.84 -4.51
C MET A 1 -9.40 17.32 -3.20
N PRO A 2 -10.16 16.58 -2.36
CA PRO A 2 -9.62 16.09 -1.09
C PRO A 2 -8.50 15.08 -1.37
N THR A 3 -7.28 15.44 -0.98
CA THR A 3 -6.11 14.58 -1.03
C THR A 3 -6.05 13.77 0.26
N THR A 4 -6.33 12.47 0.21
CA THR A 4 -6.30 11.62 1.41
C THR A 4 -4.85 11.42 1.87
N PRO A 5 -4.54 11.48 3.17
CA PRO A 5 -3.21 11.17 3.67
C PRO A 5 -2.80 9.73 3.29
N CYS A 6 -1.51 9.53 3.04
CA CYS A 6 -0.96 8.20 2.83
C CYS A 6 -1.00 7.41 4.15
N PRO A 7 -1.49 6.17 4.16
CA PRO A 7 -1.56 5.38 5.40
C PRO A 7 -0.18 5.00 5.95
N ALA A 8 0.88 5.04 5.13
CA ALA A 8 2.26 4.76 5.56
C ALA A 8 2.92 5.91 6.37
N ASP A 9 2.12 6.85 6.89
CA ASP A 9 2.52 8.02 7.66
C ASP A 9 3.77 8.76 7.13
N CYS A 10 3.88 8.84 5.80
CA CYS A 10 5.05 9.41 5.13
C CYS A 10 4.94 10.94 4.93
N GLY A 11 3.96 11.59 5.54
CA GLY A 11 3.65 13.02 5.37
C GLY A 11 3.14 13.43 3.97
N ARG A 12 2.90 12.47 3.06
CA ARG A 12 2.37 12.75 1.70
C ARG A 12 0.92 12.34 1.59
N THR A 13 0.26 12.86 0.56
CA THR A 13 -1.11 12.49 0.21
C THR A 13 -1.16 11.55 -1.00
N ARG A 14 -2.14 10.65 -1.01
CA ARG A 14 -2.44 9.77 -2.16
C ARG A 14 -3.55 10.36 -3.03
N ALA A 15 -3.51 10.05 -4.32
CA ALA A 15 -4.59 10.42 -5.24
C ALA A 15 -5.82 9.52 -5.05
N PRO A 16 -7.02 9.95 -5.51
CA PRO A 16 -8.19 9.08 -5.54
C PRO A 16 -7.87 7.79 -6.30
N ARG A 17 -8.36 6.64 -5.81
CA ARG A 17 -8.10 5.28 -6.34
C ARG A 17 -6.67 4.76 -6.19
N GLN A 18 -5.79 5.45 -5.46
CA GLN A 18 -4.49 4.90 -5.07
C GLN A 18 -4.54 4.33 -3.66
N TYR A 19 -3.86 3.21 -3.43
CA TYR A 19 -3.72 2.63 -2.09
C TYR A 19 -2.69 3.39 -1.24
N LEU A 20 -1.59 3.83 -1.86
CA LEU A 20 -0.50 4.59 -1.25
C LEU A 20 -0.16 5.80 -2.13
N CYS A 21 0.59 6.76 -1.58
CA CYS A 21 1.20 7.78 -2.42
C CYS A 21 2.24 7.14 -3.36
N ARG A 22 2.59 7.85 -4.44
CA ARG A 22 3.49 7.34 -5.48
C ARG A 22 4.83 6.87 -4.89
N ASP A 23 5.45 7.64 -4.00
CA ASP A 23 6.73 7.29 -3.38
C ASP A 23 6.65 6.02 -2.53
N CYS A 24 5.67 5.94 -1.63
CA CYS A 24 5.45 4.75 -0.80
C CYS A 24 5.16 3.51 -1.67
N TRP A 25 4.42 3.69 -2.76
CA TRP A 25 4.19 2.61 -3.72
C TRP A 25 5.50 2.11 -4.35
N PHE A 26 6.43 2.99 -4.70
CA PHE A 26 7.72 2.57 -5.27
C PHE A 26 8.68 1.95 -4.25
N GLN A 27 8.51 2.22 -2.95
CA GLN A 27 9.26 1.54 -1.90
C GLN A 27 8.80 0.10 -1.67
N LEU A 28 7.58 -0.25 -2.08
CA LEU A 28 7.10 -1.63 -1.99
C LEU A 28 7.91 -2.55 -2.93
N PRO A 29 8.17 -3.80 -2.49
CA PRO A 29 8.75 -4.83 -3.34
C PRO A 29 7.96 -4.98 -4.64
N ARG A 30 8.67 -5.27 -5.73
CA ARG A 30 8.05 -5.43 -7.05
C ARG A 30 6.98 -6.53 -7.06
N GLU A 31 7.21 -7.60 -6.31
CA GLU A 31 6.26 -8.70 -6.13
C GLU A 31 5.00 -8.24 -5.39
N THR A 32 5.15 -7.56 -4.26
CA THR A 32 4.06 -6.93 -3.49
C THR A 32 3.21 -6.00 -4.37
N ARG A 33 3.85 -5.14 -5.18
CA ARG A 33 3.14 -4.28 -6.15
C ARG A 33 2.36 -5.08 -7.17
N ARG A 34 2.92 -6.18 -7.69
CA ARG A 34 2.25 -7.06 -8.66
C ARG A 34 1.00 -7.70 -8.04
N LEU A 35 1.10 -8.19 -6.81
CA LEU A 35 -0.01 -8.79 -6.07
C LEU A 35 -1.13 -7.79 -5.75
N LEU A 36 -0.79 -6.53 -5.46
CA LEU A 36 -1.75 -5.45 -5.23
C LEU A 36 -2.41 -4.92 -6.51
N THR A 37 -1.73 -5.07 -7.64
CA THR A 37 -2.28 -4.70 -8.96
C THR A 37 -3.22 -5.79 -9.49
N ASP A 38 -3.05 -7.03 -9.01
CA ASP A 38 -3.94 -8.15 -9.33
C ASP A 38 -5.29 -7.97 -8.62
N THR A 39 -6.31 -7.60 -9.40
CA THR A 39 -7.70 -7.39 -8.94
C THR A 39 -8.51 -8.69 -8.86
N GLY A 40 -7.86 -9.80 -8.48
CA GLY A 40 -8.54 -11.07 -8.21
C GLY A 40 -9.40 -10.99 -6.93
N HIS A 41 -10.08 -12.08 -6.59
CA HIS A 41 -10.91 -12.17 -5.39
C HIS A 41 -10.14 -11.89 -4.09
N ALA A 42 -8.83 -12.10 -4.07
CA ALA A 42 -7.95 -11.84 -2.92
C ALA A 42 -7.42 -10.39 -2.84
N ALA A 43 -7.81 -9.49 -3.74
CA ALA A 43 -7.30 -8.12 -3.77
C ALA A 43 -7.60 -7.34 -2.47
N VAL A 44 -8.79 -7.57 -1.90
CA VAL A 44 -9.21 -6.92 -0.64
C VAL A 44 -8.41 -7.45 0.55
N ASP A 45 -8.14 -8.76 0.60
CA ASP A 45 -7.33 -9.36 1.67
C ASP A 45 -5.88 -8.89 1.62
N ARG A 46 -5.28 -8.79 0.42
CA ARG A 46 -3.94 -8.20 0.23
C ARG A 46 -3.88 -6.75 0.66
N LEU A 47 -4.94 -5.96 0.37
CA LEU A 47 -5.02 -4.58 0.82
C LEU A 47 -5.11 -4.49 2.35
N ARG A 48 -5.88 -5.38 2.99
CA ARG A 48 -5.92 -5.47 4.46
C ARG A 48 -4.56 -5.81 5.03
N GLN A 49 -3.89 -6.85 4.51
CA GLN A 49 -2.54 -7.24 4.94
C GLN A 49 -1.53 -6.10 4.81
N LEU A 50 -1.60 -5.31 3.73
CA LEU A 50 -0.76 -4.11 3.55
C LEU A 50 -1.03 -3.09 4.67
N LEU A 51 -2.30 -2.77 4.94
CA LEU A 51 -2.68 -1.79 5.96
C LEU A 51 -2.34 -2.27 7.37
N ASP A 52 -2.54 -3.55 7.68
CA ASP A 52 -2.15 -4.15 8.95
C ASP A 52 -0.65 -4.04 9.18
N GLN A 53 0.17 -4.39 8.19
CA GLN A 53 1.63 -4.27 8.31
C GLN A 53 2.09 -2.82 8.46
N ILE A 54 1.46 -1.89 7.75
CA ILE A 54 1.73 -0.46 7.90
C ILE A 54 1.39 0.01 9.33
N HIS A 55 0.22 -0.36 9.85
CA HIS A 55 -0.20 -0.01 11.21
C HIS A 55 0.66 -0.70 12.28
N ALA A 56 1.19 -1.87 11.98
CA ALA A 56 2.17 -2.56 12.83
C ALA A 56 3.58 -1.93 12.78
N GLY A 57 3.78 -0.87 11.97
CA GLY A 57 5.06 -0.18 11.85
C GLY A 57 6.09 -0.92 10.98
N VAL A 58 5.65 -1.89 10.17
CA VAL A 58 6.54 -2.59 9.24
C VAL A 58 6.99 -1.61 8.15
N PRO A 59 8.30 -1.43 7.94
CA PRO A 59 8.78 -0.57 6.87
C PRO A 59 8.36 -1.15 5.50
N LEU A 60 7.92 -0.26 4.60
CA LEU A 60 7.46 -0.60 3.23
C LEU A 60 8.35 -1.59 2.46
N PRO A 61 9.71 -1.50 2.47
CA PRO A 61 10.56 -2.47 1.77
C PRO A 61 10.46 -3.91 2.33
N ASP A 62 10.04 -4.07 3.58
CA ASP A 62 9.89 -5.38 4.25
C ASP A 62 8.47 -5.94 4.13
N ILE A 63 7.50 -5.16 3.64
CA ILE A 63 6.13 -5.62 3.49
C ILE A 63 6.05 -6.73 2.45
N ARG A 64 5.53 -7.89 2.87
CA ARG A 64 5.25 -9.04 2.02
C ARG A 64 3.77 -9.37 2.08
N LEU A 65 3.19 -9.69 0.93
CA LEU A 65 1.80 -10.11 0.80
C LEU A 65 1.76 -11.55 0.31
N GLN A 66 0.68 -12.25 0.65
CA GLN A 66 0.48 -13.67 0.29
C GLN A 66 -0.66 -13.83 -0.71
#